data_AF-A0A7G8JKC0-F1
#
_entry.id   AF-A0A7G8JKC0-F1
#
_cell.length_a   1.000
_cell.length_b   1.000
_cell.length_c   1.000
_cell.angle_alpha   90.00
_cell.angle_beta   90.00
_cell.angle_gamma   90.00
#
_symmetry.space_group_name_H-M   'P 1'
#
loop_
_entity.id
_entity.type
_entity.pdbx_description
1 polymer ?
#
loop_
_entity_poly.entity_id
_entity_poly.type
_entity_poly.pdbx_seq_one_letter_code
_entity_poly.pdbx_strand_id
1 'polypeptide(L)'
;MGAERYLNHPTFGMLYQVSTAGEGRDLYATLYAQRMFFLVTLQPRGAQFEVIPYQDARHHAELHLARCRRDRSADFADWKQLFDQTFI
;
A
#
# COMPACT_ATOMS: atom_id res chain seq x y z
N MET A 1 5.50 -14.68 -4.20
CA MET A 1 4.77 -14.80 -2.93
C MET A 1 5.40 -13.87 -1.91
N GLY A 2 5.35 -12.56 -2.20
CA GLY A 2 5.60 -11.57 -1.18
C GLY A 2 4.52 -11.72 -0.11
N ALA A 3 4.91 -11.81 1.16
CA ALA A 3 3.97 -11.94 2.27
C ALA A 3 2.93 -10.82 2.21
N GLU A 4 1.64 -11.14 2.28
CA GLU A 4 0.60 -10.13 2.50
C GLU A 4 0.90 -9.44 3.84
N ARG A 5 1.17 -8.14 3.79
CA ARG A 5 1.52 -7.36 4.97
C ARG A 5 0.28 -6.65 5.48
N TYR A 6 -0.08 -6.99 6.70
CA TYR A 6 -1.20 -6.39 7.40
C TYR A 6 -0.71 -5.59 8.60
N LEU A 7 -1.45 -4.55 8.94
CA LEU A 7 -1.25 -3.79 10.18
C LEU A 7 -2.59 -3.44 10.80
N ASN A 8 -2.61 -3.16 12.11
CA ASN A 8 -3.78 -2.63 12.78
C ASN A 8 -3.69 -1.11 12.94
N HIS A 9 -4.66 -0.41 12.38
CA HIS A 9 -4.90 1.01 12.63
C HIS A 9 -5.78 1.17 13.89
N PRO A 10 -5.47 2.08 14.83
CA PRO A 10 -6.21 2.22 16.09
C PRO A 10 -7.73 2.44 15.90
N THR A 11 -8.12 3.22 14.89
CA THR A 11 -9.52 3.55 14.59
C THR A 11 -10.19 2.63 13.56
N PHE A 12 -9.48 2.30 12.46
CA PHE A 12 -10.07 1.65 11.30
C PHE A 12 -9.79 0.14 11.24
N GLY A 13 -9.13 -0.41 12.26
CA GLY A 13 -8.81 -1.83 12.34
C GLY A 13 -7.78 -2.24 11.30
N MET A 14 -7.94 -3.43 10.74
CA MET A 14 -6.95 -4.07 9.90
C MET A 14 -6.82 -3.38 8.54
N LEU A 15 -5.59 -3.04 8.18
CA LEU A 15 -5.21 -2.55 6.85
C LEU A 15 -4.37 -3.59 6.14
N TYR A 16 -4.45 -3.63 4.81
CA TYR A 16 -3.60 -4.45 3.96
C TYR A 16 -2.70 -3.56 3.10
N GLN A 17 -1.46 -4.01 2.87
CA GLN A 17 -0.51 -3.28 2.04
C GLN A 17 -0.88 -3.40 0.56
N VAL A 18 -0.93 -2.26 -0.12
CA VAL A 18 -1.26 -2.13 -1.55
C VAL A 18 0.00 -1.98 -2.40
N SER A 19 0.98 -1.21 -1.91
CA SER A 19 2.26 -1.00 -2.59
C SER A 19 3.33 -0.48 -1.63
N THR A 20 4.59 -0.42 -2.08
CA THR A 20 5.60 0.41 -1.42
C THR A 20 5.55 1.81 -2.04
N ALA A 21 5.67 2.87 -1.23
CA ALA A 21 5.67 4.26 -1.71
C ALA A 21 7.09 4.85 -1.82
N GLY A 22 8.11 4.07 -1.44
CA GLY A 22 9.51 4.50 -1.38
C GLY A 22 9.82 5.26 -0.09
N GLU A 23 11.11 5.53 0.14
CA GLU A 23 11.58 6.32 1.30
C GLU A 23 11.14 5.77 2.67
N GLY A 24 10.98 4.45 2.77
CA GLY A 24 10.52 3.80 4.01
C GLY A 24 9.03 3.96 4.29
N ARG A 25 8.25 4.41 3.30
CA ARG A 25 6.79 4.52 3.36
C ARG A 25 6.13 3.42 2.55
N ASP A 26 5.00 2.94 3.06
CA ASP A 26 4.18 1.92 2.44
C ASP A 26 2.73 2.40 2.33
N LEU A 27 2.06 2.03 1.24
CA LEU A 27 0.66 2.34 1.01
C LEU A 27 -0.23 1.24 1.58
N TYR A 28 -1.18 1.60 2.42
CA TYR A 28 -2.16 0.70 3.01
C TYR A 28 -3.59 1.13 2.70
N ALA A 29 -4.50 0.15 2.65
CA ALA A 29 -5.93 0.38 2.53
C ALA A 29 -6.72 -0.37 3.61
N THR A 30 -7.88 0.17 4.01
CA THR A 30 -8.76 -0.48 4.99
C THR A 30 -9.41 -1.74 4.43
N LEU A 31 -9.46 -2.82 5.22
CA LEU A 31 -10.22 -4.03 4.89
C LEU A 31 -11.73 -3.88 5.15
N TYR A 32 -12.10 -3.16 6.21
CA TYR A 32 -13.47 -3.19 6.76
C TYR A 32 -14.27 -1.88 6.63
N ALA A 33 -13.67 -0.81 6.07
CA ALA A 33 -14.29 0.49 5.94
C ALA A 33 -14.46 0.89 4.45
N GLN A 34 -15.14 2.01 4.18
CA GLN A 34 -15.23 2.62 2.85
C GLN A 34 -13.84 3.08 2.37
N ARG A 35 -13.07 2.11 1.81
CA ARG A 35 -11.79 2.24 1.11
C ARG A 35 -11.03 3.54 1.43
N MET A 36 -10.52 3.62 2.65
CA MET A 36 -9.60 4.69 3.06
C MET A 36 -8.17 4.25 2.79
N PHE A 37 -7.31 5.20 2.43
CA PHE A 37 -5.92 4.96 2.07
C PHE A 37 -4.99 5.72 3.00
N PHE A 38 -3.86 5.09 3.31
CA PHE A 38 -2.88 5.61 4.25
C PHE A 38 -1.48 5.43 3.71
N LEU A 39 -0.66 6.49 3.76
CA LEU A 39 0.79 6.32 3.79
C LEU A 39 1.19 6.01 5.22
N VAL A 40 1.95 4.91 5.36
CA VAL A 40 2.41 4.45 6.67
C VAL A 40 3.92 4.50 6.72
N THR A 41 4.42 5.18 7.74
CA THR A 41 5.84 5.21 8.09
C THR A 41 6.01 4.47 9.41
N LEU A 42 6.74 3.36 9.38
CA LEU A 42 7.10 2.63 10.60
C LEU A 42 8.20 3.37 11.36
N GLN A 43 8.02 3.54 12.67
CA GLN A 43 8.95 4.21 13.57
C GLN A 43 9.36 3.26 14.70
N PRO A 44 10.50 3.48 15.38
CA PRO A 44 10.95 2.60 16.47
C PRO A 44 9.93 2.43 17.62
N ARG A 45 9.02 3.40 17.80
CA ARG A 45 8.02 3.41 18.87
C ARG A 45 6.57 3.33 18.37
N GLY A 46 6.34 3.05 17.09
CA GLY A 46 4.98 2.96 16.55
C GLY A 46 4.92 3.10 15.03
N ALA A 47 3.77 3.53 14.52
CA ALA A 47 3.57 3.82 13.12
C ALA A 47 2.86 5.17 12.98
N GLN A 48 3.27 5.95 11.99
CA GLN A 48 2.57 7.17 11.61
C GLN A 48 1.66 6.86 10.43
N PHE A 49 0.41 7.31 10.53
CA PHE A 49 -0.62 7.10 9.52
C PHE A 49 -1.02 8.45 8.94
N GLU A 50 -0.73 8.64 7.65
CA GLU A 50 -1.15 9.82 6.90
C GLU A 50 -2.28 9.41 5.95
N VAL A 51 -3.48 9.98 6.14
CA VAL A 51 -4.62 9.74 5.26
C VAL A 51 -4.37 10.44 3.92
N ILE A 52 -4.54 9.71 2.82
CA ILE A 52 -4.42 10.27 1.47
C ILE A 52 -5.68 10.00 0.64
N PRO A 53 -6.00 10.87 -0.34
CA PRO A 53 -7.13 10.64 -1.21
C PRO A 53 -6.86 9.49 -2.20
N TYR A 54 -7.94 8.94 -2.75
CA TYR A 54 -7.91 7.82 -3.71
C TYR A 54 -6.96 8.05 -4.89
N GLN A 55 -6.95 9.25 -5.48
CA GLN A 55 -6.13 9.56 -6.66
C GLN A 55 -4.64 9.52 -6.33
N ASP A 56 -4.25 10.05 -5.17
CA ASP A 56 -2.85 10.04 -4.72
C ASP A 56 -2.41 8.60 -4.40
N ALA A 57 -3.28 7.81 -3.76
CA ALA A 57 -3.01 6.40 -3.48
C ALA A 57 -2.79 5.60 -4.77
N ARG A 58 -3.66 5.80 -5.76
CA ARG A 58 -3.52 5.18 -7.09
C ARG A 58 -2.21 5.60 -7.75
N HIS A 59 -1.87 6.89 -7.70
CA HIS A 59 -0.63 7.41 -8.28
C HIS A 59 0.61 6.75 -7.67
N HIS A 60 0.67 6.62 -6.34
CA HIS A 60 1.78 5.92 -5.67
C HIS A 60 1.89 4.44 -6.11
N ALA A 61 0.77 3.75 -6.23
CA ALA A 61 0.76 2.36 -6.66
C ALA A 61 1.16 2.21 -8.14
N GLU A 62 0.77 3.14 -9.02
CA GLU A 62 1.20 3.19 -10.42
C GLU A 62 2.72 3.40 -10.55
N LEU A 63 3.29 4.33 -9.76
CA LEU A 63 4.74 4.56 -9.72
C LEU A 63 5.49 3.31 -9.23
N HIS A 64 4.96 2.62 -8.22
CA HIS A 64 5.54 1.38 -7.73
C HIS A 64 5.54 0.29 -8.79
N LEU A 65 4.41 0.07 -9.48
CA LEU A 65 4.33 -0.90 -10.58
C LEU A 65 5.29 -0.57 -11.72
N ALA A 66 5.40 0.71 -12.09
CA ALA A 66 6.34 1.14 -13.12
C ALA A 66 7.80 0.83 -12.74
N ARG A 67 8.16 0.98 -11.46
CA ARG A 67 9.47 0.60 -10.92
C ARG A 67 9.66 -0.92 -10.94
N CYS A 68 8.72 -1.69 -10.40
CA CYS A 68 8.79 -3.16 -10.41
C CYS A 68 8.95 -3.72 -11.82
N ARG A 69 8.25 -3.14 -12.81
CA ARG A 69 8.38 -3.50 -14.23
C ARG A 69 9.76 -3.20 -14.79
N ARG A 70 10.31 -2.03 -14.46
CA ARG A 70 11.65 -1.60 -14.89
C ARG A 70 12.73 -2.53 -14.32
N ASP A 71 12.62 -2.86 -13.04
CA ASP A 71 13.60 -3.65 -12.31
C ASP A 71 13.43 -5.16 -12.53
N ARG A 72 12.44 -5.58 -13.34
CA ARG A 72 12.06 -6.98 -13.56
C ARG A 72 11.86 -7.73 -12.24
N SER A 73 11.22 -7.08 -11.28
CA SER A 73 10.94 -7.66 -9.97
C SER A 73 10.12 -8.94 -10.14
N ALA A 74 10.51 -10.01 -9.43
CA ALA A 74 9.79 -11.28 -9.42
C ALA A 74 8.35 -11.13 -8.89
N ASP A 75 8.10 -10.12 -8.05
CA ASP A 75 6.80 -9.86 -7.43
C ASP A 75 5.91 -8.94 -8.29
N PHE A 76 6.34 -8.55 -9.50
CA PHE A 76 5.56 -7.64 -10.35
C PHE A 76 4.13 -8.15 -10.62
N ALA A 77 3.95 -9.45 -10.86
CA ALA A 77 2.64 -10.03 -11.10
C ALA A 77 1.74 -9.91 -9.87
N ASP A 78 2.28 -10.22 -8.68
CA ASP A 78 1.58 -10.12 -7.39
C ASP A 78 1.12 -8.66 -7.15
N TRP A 79 2.03 -7.68 -7.35
CA TRP A 79 1.69 -6.26 -7.22
C TRP A 79 0.67 -5.78 -8.24
N LYS A 80 0.73 -6.27 -9.48
CA LYS A 80 -0.25 -5.90 -10.50
C LYS A 80 -1.64 -6.41 -10.12
N GLN A 81 -1.74 -7.63 -9.62
CA GLN A 81 -3.00 -8.20 -9.16
C GLN A 81 -3.59 -7.38 -8.00
N LEU A 82 -2.77 -7.00 -7.01
CA LEU A 82 -3.21 -6.15 -5.90
C LEU A 82 -3.69 -4.78 -6.38
N PHE A 83 -3.00 -4.17 -7.34
CA PHE A 83 -3.42 -2.91 -7.94
C PHE A 83 -4.79 -3.03 -8.60
N ASP A 84 -4.99 -4.04 -9.44
CA ASP A 84 -6.26 -4.26 -10.14
C ASP A 84 -7.39 -4.47 -9.12
N GLN A 85 -7.19 -5.30 -8.09
CA GLN A 85 -8.19 -5.54 -7.04
C GLN A 85 -8.53 -4.28 -6.22
N THR A 86 -7.59 -3.34 -6.11
CA THR A 86 -7.74 -2.14 -5.26
C THR A 86 -8.33 -0.95 -6.01
N PHE A 87 -7.97 -0.76 -7.29
CA PHE A 87 -8.23 0.48 -8.02
C PHE A 87 -9.05 0.32 -9.32
N ILE A 88 -9.36 -0.91 -9.73
CA ILE A 88 -10.20 -1.23 -10.90
C ILE A 88 -11.48 -1.90 -10.43
#